data_AF-A0A158E4J7-F1
#
_entry.id   AF-A0A158E4J7-F1
#
_cell.length_a   1.000
_cell.length_b   1.000
_cell.length_c   1.000
_cell.angle_alpha   90.00
_cell.angle_beta   90.00
_cell.angle_gamma   90.00
#
_symmetry.space_group_name_H-M   'P 1'
#
loop_
_entity.id
_entity.type
_entity.pdbx_description
1 polymer ?
#
loop_
_entity_poly.entity_id
_entity_poly.type
_entity_poly.pdbx_seq_one_letter_code
_entity_poly.pdbx_strand_id
1 'polypeptide(L)' 'MSEQPSVKVEHREWEIRSFPEQRGFLWHAWVEVERGPWEDEDDGQIFNFTDIGYYDTKAAANDRAIAWAKAWLDSNY' A
#
# COMPACT_ATOMS: atom_id res chain seq x y z
N MET A 1 0.83 -20.48 3.45
CA MET A 1 0.41 -19.07 3.57
C MET A 1 0.02 -18.66 2.17
N SER A 2 -1.27 -18.50 1.89
CA SER A 2 -1.72 -18.14 0.54
C SER A 2 -1.29 -16.71 0.28
N GLU A 3 -0.38 -16.49 -0.67
CA GLU A 3 -0.11 -15.17 -1.23
C GLU A 3 -1.43 -14.61 -1.74
N GLN A 4 -2.06 -13.71 -0.98
CA GLN A 4 -3.22 -12.99 -1.46
C GLN A 4 -2.75 -12.13 -2.64
N PRO A 5 -3.50 -12.08 -3.76
CA PRO A 5 -3.08 -11.29 -4.91
C PRO A 5 -3.11 -9.82 -4.51
N SER A 6 -1.91 -9.32 -4.19
CA SER A 6 -1.60 -7.93 -3.92
C SER A 6 -1.22 -7.23 -5.21
N VAL A 7 -1.70 -6.00 -5.38
CA VAL A 7 -1.22 -5.16 -6.48
C VAL A 7 0.07 -4.51 -6.01
N LYS A 8 1.15 -4.74 -6.74
CA LYS A 8 2.48 -4.18 -6.47
C LYS A 8 2.81 -3.10 -7.49
N VAL A 9 3.28 -1.94 -7.02
CA VAL A 9 3.67 -0.79 -7.85
C VAL A 9 4.96 -0.18 -7.29
N GLU A 10 5.89 0.15 -8.16
CA GLU A 10 7.10 0.90 -7.79
C GLU A 10 6.81 2.42 -7.82
N HIS A 11 7.36 3.15 -6.85
CA HIS A 11 7.30 4.60 -6.76
C HIS A 11 8.61 5.16 -6.20
N ARG A 12 9.49 5.62 -7.11
CA ARG A 12 10.87 6.02 -6.78
C ARG A 12 11.64 4.85 -6.14
N GLU A 13 12.24 5.04 -4.97
CA GLU A 13 12.91 4.00 -4.18
C GLU A 13 11.95 3.11 -3.34
N TRP A 14 10.64 3.34 -3.42
CA TRP A 14 9.63 2.63 -2.65
C TRP A 14 8.87 1.60 -3.48
N GLU A 15 8.53 0.50 -2.83
CA GLU A 15 7.58 -0.51 -3.26
C GLU A 15 6.25 -0.30 -2.54
N ILE A 16 5.16 -0.19 -3.29
CA ILE A 16 3.80 -0.05 -2.78
C ILE A 16 3.06 -1.37 -3.02
N ARG A 17 2.53 -1.99 -1.96
CA ARG A 17 1.72 -3.21 -2.03
C ARG A 17 0.32 -2.94 -1.49
N SER A 18 -0.70 -3.15 -2.31
CA SER A 18 -2.10 -3.02 -1.90
C SER A 18 -2.70 -4.38 -1.57
N PHE A 19 -3.38 -4.46 -0.43
CA PHE A 19 -3.99 -5.67 0.12
C PHE A 19 -5.47 -5.45 0.48
N PRO A 20 -6.38 -5.19 -0.49
CA PRO A 20 -7.76 -4.94 -0.13
C PRO A 20 -8.39 -6.17 0.52
N GLU A 21 -9.00 -5.95 1.67
CA GLU A 21 -9.66 -6.98 2.46
C GLU A 21 -11.18 -6.83 2.32
N GLN A 22 -11.90 -7.91 2.01
CA GLN A 22 -13.36 -7.86 1.99
C GLN A 22 -13.90 -7.87 3.43
N ARG A 23 -14.62 -6.81 3.81
CA ARG A 23 -15.29 -6.66 5.10
C ARG A 23 -16.79 -6.47 4.89
N GLY A 24 -17.53 -7.58 5.02
CA GLY A 24 -18.95 -7.62 4.67
C GLY A 24 -19.16 -7.43 3.17
N PHE A 25 -19.97 -6.44 2.80
CA PHE A 25 -20.25 -6.10 1.39
C PHE A 25 -19.26 -5.11 0.79
N LEU A 26 -18.32 -4.58 1.58
CA LEU A 26 -17.36 -3.56 1.15
C LEU A 26 -15.94 -4.11 1.16
N TRP A 27 -15.09 -3.49 0.35
CA TRP A 27 -13.66 -3.73 0.26
C TRP A 27 -12.92 -2.65 1.04
N HIS A 28 -12.27 -3.05 2.12
CA HIS A 28 -11.42 -2.21 2.94
C HIS A 28 -10.08 -1.99 2.24
N ALA A 29 -9.69 -0.73 2.02
CA ALA A 29 -8.42 -0.38 1.41
C ALA A 29 -7.29 -0.45 2.44
N TRP A 30 -6.25 -1.23 2.12
CA TRP A 30 -5.02 -1.38 2.90
C TRP A 30 -3.84 -1.33 1.95
N VAL A 31 -2.82 -0.54 2.30
CA VAL A 31 -1.55 -0.48 1.60
C VAL A 31 -0.37 -0.61 2.56
N GLU A 32 0.67 -1.30 2.11
CA GLU A 32 2.02 -1.30 2.69
C GLU A 32 2.95 -0.56 1.73
N VAL A 33 3.86 0.25 2.28
CA VAL A 33 4.96 0.82 1.51
C VAL A 33 6.28 0.42 2.16
N GLU A 34 7.22 -0.04 1.35
CA GLU A 34 8.51 -0.56 1.77
C GLU A 34 9.61 0.08 0.93
N ARG A 35 10.72 0.50 1.54
CA ARG A 35 11.98 0.71 0.83
C ARG A 35 13.08 -0.13 1.46
N GLY A 36 13.95 -0.67 0.63
CA GLY A 36 15.12 -1.42 1.09
C GLY A 36 16.15 -0.53 1.79
N PRO A 37 17.11 -1.13 2.52
CA PRO A 37 18.21 -0.42 3.15
C PRO A 37 19.09 0.30 2.10
N TRP A 38 19.70 1.42 2.49
CA TRP A 38 20.74 2.09 1.69
C TRP A 38 22.12 1.83 2.29
N GLU A 39 23.18 1.92 1.47
CA GLU A 39 24.55 1.49 1.81
C GLU A 39 25.10 2.12 3.11
N ASP A 40 24.61 3.30 3.50
CA ASP A 40 25.08 4.05 4.67
C ASP A 40 23.98 4.41 5.70
N GLU A 41 22.70 4.14 5.43
CA GLU A 41 21.59 4.52 6.32
C GLU A 41 20.46 3.47 6.36
N ASP A 42 20.28 2.93 7.58
CA ASP A 42 19.12 2.19 8.14
C ASP A 42 18.71 0.84 7.51
N ASP A 43 18.09 -0.03 8.33
CA ASP A 43 17.63 -1.40 8.01
C ASP A 43 16.47 -1.47 6.96
N GLY A 44 16.24 -0.39 6.19
CA GLY A 44 15.06 -0.18 5.37
C GLY A 44 13.89 0.39 6.17
N GLN A 45 12.77 0.69 5.49
CA GLN A 45 11.58 1.26 6.12
C GLN A 45 10.31 0.63 5.58
N ILE A 46 9.38 0.29 6.48
CA ILE A 46 8.07 -0.27 6.15
C ILE A 46 6.98 0.51 6.88
N PHE A 47 5.95 0.95 6.16
CA PHE A 47 4.75 1.59 6.70
C PHE A 47 3.49 0.89 6.22
N ASN A 48 2.49 0.78 7.11
CA ASN A 48 1.22 0.11 6.85
C ASN A 48 0.06 1.07 7.12
N PHE A 49 -0.85 1.23 6.15
CA PHE A 49 -2.00 2.14 6.25
C PHE A 49 -3.29 1.42 5.94
N THR A 50 -4.24 1.50 6.87
CA THR A 50 -5.54 0.82 6.79
C THR A 50 -6.71 1.80 6.96
N ASP A 51 -6.48 3.04 7.34
CA ASP A 51 -7.53 4.06 7.54
C ASP A 51 -7.86 4.83 6.25
N ILE A 52 -7.73 4.18 5.08
CA ILE A 52 -7.89 4.81 3.76
C ILE A 52 -9.36 4.89 3.34
N GLY A 53 -10.15 3.86 3.67
CA GLY A 53 -11.60 3.82 3.40
C GLY A 53 -12.15 2.44 3.02
N TYR A 54 -13.43 2.41 2.68
CA TYR A 54 -14.18 1.24 2.24
C TYR A 54 -14.84 1.52 0.88
N TYR A 55 -14.82 0.54 -0.01
CA TYR A 55 -15.21 0.70 -1.41
C TYR A 55 -16.09 -0.47 -1.89
N ASP A 56 -16.96 -0.23 -2.88
CA ASP A 56 -17.85 -1.27 -3.39
C ASP A 56 -17.13 -2.38 -4.16
N THR A 57 -15.93 -2.11 -4.67
CA THR A 57 -15.15 -3.09 -5.45
C THR A 57 -13.71 -3.20 -4.99
N LYS A 58 -13.12 -4.39 -5.17
CA LYS A 58 -11.70 -4.64 -4.92
C LYS A 58 -10.81 -3.71 -5.72
N ALA A 59 -11.18 -3.43 -6.98
CA ALA A 59 -10.45 -2.53 -7.86
C ALA A 59 -10.42 -1.09 -7.31
N ALA A 60 -11.58 -0.56 -6.89
CA ALA A 60 -11.64 0.78 -6.30
C ALA A 60 -10.84 0.89 -4.99
N ALA A 61 -10.85 -0.14 -4.15
CA ALA A 61 -10.02 -0.19 -2.95
C ALA A 61 -8.52 -0.21 -3.28
N ASN A 62 -8.11 -0.99 -4.29
CA ASN A 62 -6.73 -1.01 -4.79
C ASN A 62 -6.29 0.36 -5.33
N ASP A 63 -7.07 0.93 -6.25
CA ASP A 63 -6.73 2.18 -6.92
C ASP A 63 -6.60 3.31 -5.90
N ARG A 64 -7.52 3.35 -4.91
CA ARG A 64 -7.41 4.31 -3.82
C ARG A 64 -6.18 4.07 -2.96
N ALA A 65 -5.94 2.83 -2.53
CA ALA A 65 -4.82 2.46 -1.68
C ALA A 65 -3.48 2.92 -2.28
N ILE A 66 -3.28 2.65 -3.58
CA ILE A 66 -2.09 3.05 -4.32
C ILE A 66 -2.00 4.58 -4.47
N ALA A 67 -3.11 5.25 -4.85
CA ALA A 67 -3.12 6.70 -5.01
C ALA A 67 -2.84 7.44 -3.68
N TRP A 68 -3.37 6.92 -2.57
CA TRP A 68 -3.10 7.44 -1.23
C TRP A 68 -1.62 7.27 -0.87
N ALA A 69 -1.06 6.07 -1.08
CA ALA A 69 0.34 5.79 -0.76
C ALA A 69 1.32 6.69 -1.54
N LYS A 70 1.08 6.88 -2.83
CA LYS A 70 1.88 7.80 -3.66
C LYS A 70 1.86 9.22 -3.12
N ALA A 71 0.67 9.74 -2.82
CA ALA A 71 0.52 11.10 -2.29
C ALA A 71 1.19 11.27 -0.91
N TRP A 72 1.12 10.24 -0.05
CA TRP A 72 1.78 10.25 1.24
C TRP A 72 3.30 10.23 1.09
N LEU A 73 3.85 9.35 0.25
CA LEU A 73 5.27 9.30 -0.05
C LEU A 73 5.75 10.64 -0.61
N ASP A 74 5.08 11.18 -1.63
CA ASP A 74 5.43 12.48 -2.25
C ASP A 74 5.41 13.66 -1.25
N SER A 75 4.70 13.52 -0.13
CA SER A 75 4.61 14.56 0.91
C SER A 75 5.61 14.39 2.05
N ASN A 76 6.17 13.19 2.24
CA ASN A 76 7.02 12.86 3.39
C ASN A 76 8.47 12.48 2.99
N TYR A 77 8.71 12.19 1.70
CA TYR A 77 10.00 11.75 1.13
C TYR A 77 10.23 12.33 -0.27
#